data_AF-A0A1Y0Y0J1-F1
#
_entry.id   AF-A0A1Y0Y0J1-F1
#
_cell.length_a   1.000
_cell.length_b   1.000
_cell.length_c   1.000
_cell.angle_alpha   90.00
_cell.angle_beta   90.00
_cell.angle_gamma   90.00
#
_symmetry.space_group_name_H-M   'P 1'
#
loop_
_entity.id
_entity.type
_entity.pdbx_description
1 polymer ?
#
loop_
_entity_poly.entity_id
_entity_poly.type
_entity_poly.pdbx_seq_one_letter_code
_entity_poly.pdbx_strand_id
1 'polypeptide(L)' 'MSEGLKPCPFCGATNNHLQLRYIGGEVFFVACNECITEGPARKIQSEAITAWNTRAGEKA' A
#
# COMPACT_ATOMS: atom_id res chain seq x y z
N MET A 1 0.53 4.96 -12.12
CA MET A 1 1.77 5.42 -11.48
C MET A 1 1.76 4.92 -10.04
N SER A 2 2.53 3.88 -9.75
CA SER A 2 2.75 3.29 -8.41
C SER A 2 4.16 3.64 -7.92
N GLU A 3 4.63 4.84 -8.29
CA GLU A 3 5.99 5.28 -8.00
C GLU A 3 6.19 5.34 -6.48
N GLY A 4 7.22 4.64 -5.98
CA GLY A 4 7.59 4.63 -4.57
C GLY A 4 6.93 3.54 -3.70
N LEU A 5 6.15 2.60 -4.25
CA LEU A 5 5.66 1.44 -3.48
C LEU A 5 6.71 0.33 -3.43
N LYS A 6 7.05 -0.14 -2.22
CA LYS A 6 7.79 -1.39 -2.03
C LYS A 6 6.93 -2.58 -2.54
N PRO A 7 7.55 -3.67 -3.05
CA PRO A 7 6.83 -4.87 -3.45
C PRO A 7 5.91 -5.42 -2.35
N CYS A 8 4.90 -6.17 -2.77
CA CYS A 8 4.00 -6.86 -1.85
C CYS A 8 4.81 -7.79 -0.93
N PRO A 9 4.70 -7.66 0.40
CA PRO A 9 5.47 -8.49 1.33
C PRO A 9 4.98 -9.95 1.38
N PHE A 10 3.83 -10.27 0.80
CA PHE A 10 3.24 -11.61 0.84
C PHE A 10 3.48 -12.42 -0.43
N CYS A 11 3.39 -11.80 -1.61
CA CYS A 11 3.54 -12.49 -2.89
C CYS A 11 4.71 -11.98 -3.75
N GLY A 12 5.39 -10.89 -3.34
CA GLY A 12 6.48 -10.30 -4.10
C GLY A 12 6.04 -9.49 -5.34
N ALA A 13 4.74 -9.39 -5.61
CA ALA A 13 4.24 -8.61 -6.75
C ALA A 13 4.68 -7.15 -6.66
N THR A 14 5.09 -6.60 -7.81
CA THR A 14 5.63 -5.26 -7.92
C THR A 14 4.57 -4.28 -8.40
N ASN A 15 4.97 -3.01 -8.52
CA ASN A 15 4.26 -1.85 -9.05
C ASN A 15 3.04 -2.11 -9.96
N ASN A 16 3.13 -2.97 -10.97
CA ASN A 16 2.03 -3.22 -11.89
C ASN A 16 0.78 -3.82 -11.22
N HIS A 17 0.98 -4.53 -10.10
CA HIS A 17 -0.09 -5.17 -9.32
C HIS A 17 -0.43 -4.39 -8.04
N LEU A 18 0.29 -3.32 -7.72
CA LEU A 18 0.06 -2.50 -6.54
C LEU A 18 -0.70 -1.23 -6.92
N GLN A 19 -1.83 -1.00 -6.27
CA GLN A 19 -2.69 0.14 -6.53
C GLN A 19 -2.97 0.91 -5.25
N LEU A 20 -2.78 2.22 -5.28
CA LEU A 20 -3.35 3.10 -4.28
C LEU A 20 -4.84 3.26 -4.56
N ARG A 21 -5.66 2.91 -3.59
CA ARG A 21 -7.12 3.02 -3.65
C ARG A 21 -7.61 4.08 -2.68
N TYR A 22 -8.72 4.72 -3.04
CA TYR A 22 -9.44 5.68 -2.21
C TYR A 22 -10.88 5.19 -2.08
N ILE A 23 -11.32 4.87 -0.86
CA ILE A 23 -12.66 4.37 -0.59
C ILE A 23 -13.47 5.40 0.19
N GLY A 24 -14.73 5.54 -0.21
CA GLY A 24 -15.76 6.27 0.54
C GLY A 24 -15.57 7.78 0.63
N GLY A 25 -14.57 8.36 -0.05
CA GLY A 25 -14.24 9.77 0.14
C GLY A 25 -13.48 10.06 1.43
N GLU A 26 -12.98 9.04 2.13
CA GLU A 26 -12.44 9.22 3.50
C GLU A 26 -11.05 8.64 3.70
N VAL A 27 -10.73 7.51 3.04
CA VAL A 27 -9.49 6.78 3.33
C VAL A 27 -8.77 6.28 2.08
N PHE A 28 -7.44 6.38 2.13
CA PHE A 28 -6.48 5.83 1.20
C PHE A 28 -5.85 4.56 1.77
N PHE A 29 -5.58 3.58 0.91
CA PHE A 29 -4.81 2.39 1.25
C PHE A 29 -4.17 1.83 -0.02
N VAL A 30 -3.11 1.05 0.14
CA VAL A 30 -2.49 0.33 -0.98
C VAL A 30 -3.04 -1.09 -0.99
N ALA A 31 -3.44 -1.57 -2.16
CA ALA A 31 -3.90 -2.93 -2.37
C ALA A 31 -3.03 -3.65 -3.39
N CYS A 32 -2.74 -4.92 -3.14
CA CYS A 32 -2.15 -5.82 -4.11
C CYS A 32 -3.25 -6.56 -4.85
N ASN A 33 -3.36 -6.36 -6.16
CA ASN A 33 -4.35 -7.05 -7.00
C ASN A 33 -3.98 -8.52 -7.29
N GLU A 34 -2.75 -8.93 -6.99
CA GLU A 34 -2.28 -10.30 -7.21
C GLU A 34 -2.77 -11.24 -6.10
N CYS A 35 -2.48 -10.88 -4.85
CA CYS A 35 -2.80 -11.71 -3.67
C CYS A 35 -3.90 -11.12 -2.79
N ILE A 36 -4.52 -10.01 -3.22
CA ILE A 36 -5.65 -9.35 -2.56
C ILE A 36 -5.30 -8.81 -1.15
N THR A 37 -4.02 -8.71 -0.81
CA THR A 37 -3.59 -8.06 0.43
C THR A 37 -3.89 -6.57 0.37
N GLU A 38 -4.47 -6.05 1.44
CA GLU A 38 -4.71 -4.63 1.65
C GLU A 38 -3.79 -4.08 2.75
N GLY A 39 -3.28 -2.88 2.50
CA GLY A 39 -2.51 -2.11 3.47
C GLY A 39 -3.39 -1.33 4.45
N PRO A 40 -2.78 -0.67 5.43
CA PRO A 40 -3.51 0.14 6.40
C PRO A 40 -4.24 1.31 5.74
N ALA A 41 -5.49 1.53 6.12
CA ALA A 41 -6.27 2.71 5.74
C ALA A 41 -5.74 3.97 6.46
N ARG A 42 -5.54 5.05 5.70
CA ARG A 42 -5.06 6.36 6.18
C ARG A 42 -5.86 7.50 5.55
N LYS A 43 -5.94 8.64 6.21
CA LYS A 43 -6.70 9.79 5.70
C LYS A 43 -5.98 10.52 4.57
N ILE A 44 -4.67 10.32 4.46
CA ILE A 44 -3.81 10.99 3.48
C ILE A 44 -3.13 9.94 2.60
N GLN A 45 -3.08 10.20 1.29
CA GLN A 45 -2.43 9.34 0.30
C GLN A 45 -0.96 9.03 0.67
N SER A 46 -0.17 10.04 1.06
CA SER A 46 1.23 9.85 1.43
C SER A 46 1.39 8.96 2.67
N GLU A 47 0.50 9.10 3.65
CA GLU A 47 0.49 8.23 4.83
C GLU A 47 0.17 6.78 4.47
N ALA A 48 -0.76 6.54 3.54
CA ALA A 48 -1.08 5.19 3.06
C ALA A 48 0.13 4.55 2.36
N ILE A 49 0.87 5.32 1.56
CA ILE A 49 2.10 4.87 0.90
C ILE A 49 3.18 4.57 1.94
N THR A 50 3.41 5.49 2.90
CA THR A 50 4.38 5.29 3.98
C THR A 50 4.03 4.06 4.80
N ALA A 51 2.77 3.90 5.21
CA ALA A 51 2.30 2.75 5.97
C ALA A 51 2.44 1.44 5.18
N TRP A 52 2.15 1.45 3.87
CA TRP A 52 2.41 0.31 3.00
C TRP A 52 3.89 -0.02 2.89
N ASN A 53 4.78 0.96 3.00
CA ASN A 53 6.23 0.76 2.89
C ASN A 53 6.91 0.41 4.21
N THR A 54 6.28 0.69 5.36
CA THR A 54 6.75 0.26 6.67
C THR A 54 6.61 -1.26 6.81
N ARG A 55 7.71 -1.96 7.09
CA ARG A 55 7.76 -3.40 7.37
C ARG A 55 7.93 -3.64 8.87
N ALA A 56 7.45 -4.78 9.35
CA ALA A 56 7.71 -5.21 10.74
C ALA A 56 9.23 -5.30 10.98
N GLY A 57 9.72 -4.57 11.97
CA GLY A 57 11.16 -4.50 12.31
C GLY A 57 11.87 -3.22 11.85
N GLU A 58 11.24 -2.40 11.00
CA GLU A 58 11.69 -1.02 10.79
C GLU A 58 11.18 -0.18 11.99
N LYS A 59 12.09 0.42 12.77
CA LYS A 59 11.69 1.30 13.89
C LYS A 59 10.80 2.42 13.32
N ALA A 60 9.61 2.56 13.89
CA ALA A 60 8.63 3.61 13.58
C ALA A 60 9.18 4.99 13.90
#